data_AF-A0A925SLB2-F1
#
_entry.id   AF-A0A925SLB2-F1
#
_cell.length_a   1.000
_cell.length_b   1.000
_cell.length_c   1.000
_cell.angle_alpha   90.00
_cell.angle_beta   90.00
_cell.angle_gamma   90.00
#
_symmetry.space_group_name_H-M   'P 1'
#
loop_
_entity.id
_entity.type
_entity.pdbx_description
1 polymer ?
#
loop_
_entity_poly.entity_id
_entity_poly.type
_entity_poly.pdbx_seq_one_letter_code
_entity_poly.pdbx_strand_id
1 'polypeptide(L)'
;MVKFSRLPFLFACVGLIANSASAADLTLAFRAVADTAPLALDAPETLRPLGPNQLSVTRVSALVSSVAFVRPDGSFAQLEGQFGAIDLASGRDRFTLRGVPPGRYQGLQFLIGLRPVANHGDPGQWPARHPLNPLVNGLHWDWQGGYIFLALEGRYRRPDGALGGWSYHLATDARLTLVVLPHPLEITADSTLALDLDLARVLDGLSLAPDTDSTHSRPGDVVADRLAQNLPTAFRVTAFTQSSAGFQPVSVPAPSDIGHWSLGIDHSKGRATAQPFVLPPGFPQIELPADNPLTIEGAELGRRLFSDKRLSGDGTQSCADCHQPAHAFSDPRVLSLGIAGLPGTRHSMPLFNLAWSPNYAWDGSQPRIRDQALAAMRNPLEMHADPDKVAVTLAADPAMSAAFESAFGPAPAASAIGHWSLVIGHSSAAPPSPVTSPRLAAALEQFLLTQVSADSRFDRALRGEAELTEQEKEGFALFATEFDPGRGQRGADCFHCHGGPLFSDYQPKHNGLDLVSKDQGRAKVTGAPADAGKFKTPSLRNVALTTPYMHDGRFKTLEEVIAHYDHGVARAPNLDPNLAKHPPEGLSLTAADKSALLAFLHTLTDERFASDAR
;
A
#
# COMPACT_ATOMS: atom_id res chain seq x y z
N MET A 1 44.76 -78.37 -16.26
CA MET A 1 44.50 -78.76 -14.86
C MET A 1 45.42 -77.93 -13.98
N VAL A 2 44.93 -77.43 -12.84
CA VAL A 2 45.66 -76.64 -11.82
C VAL A 2 45.60 -75.10 -11.96
N LYS A 3 45.24 -74.51 -10.80
CA LYS A 3 44.97 -73.11 -10.41
C LYS A 3 46.14 -72.14 -10.67
N PHE A 4 45.84 -70.85 -10.84
CA PHE A 4 46.60 -69.79 -10.16
C PHE A 4 45.71 -68.60 -9.72
N SER A 5 46.07 -68.13 -8.53
CA SER A 5 45.48 -67.12 -7.64
C SER A 5 45.29 -65.72 -8.28
N ARG A 6 44.18 -65.04 -7.93
CA ARG A 6 44.00 -63.59 -8.12
C ARG A 6 44.27 -62.88 -6.78
N LEU A 7 45.25 -61.97 -6.77
CA LEU A 7 45.44 -60.94 -5.72
C LEU A 7 44.45 -59.78 -5.96
N PRO A 8 43.91 -59.13 -4.92
CA PRO A 8 43.14 -57.90 -5.08
C PRO A 8 44.06 -56.67 -4.98
N PHE A 9 43.94 -55.75 -5.94
CA PHE A 9 44.47 -54.39 -5.82
C PHE A 9 43.44 -53.51 -5.11
N LEU A 10 43.78 -52.97 -3.94
CA LEU A 10 43.04 -51.89 -3.30
C LEU A 10 43.26 -50.59 -4.10
N PHE A 11 42.18 -50.00 -4.63
CA PHE A 11 42.14 -48.58 -4.97
C PHE A 11 41.53 -47.82 -3.80
N ALA A 12 42.34 -47.03 -3.09
CA ALA A 12 41.87 -46.07 -2.11
C ALA A 12 41.28 -44.85 -2.86
N CYS A 13 39.95 -44.77 -2.93
CA CYS A 13 39.27 -43.53 -3.29
C CYS A 13 39.29 -42.60 -2.07
N VAL A 14 40.13 -41.57 -2.09
CA VAL A 14 40.01 -40.43 -1.19
C VAL A 14 38.83 -39.60 -1.68
N GLY A 15 37.65 -39.83 -1.10
CA GLY A 15 36.51 -38.95 -1.25
C GLY A 15 36.79 -37.63 -0.55
N LEU A 16 37.05 -36.58 -1.32
CA LEU A 16 36.92 -35.19 -0.86
C LEU A 16 35.44 -34.96 -0.53
N ILE A 17 35.09 -35.07 0.75
CA ILE A 17 33.82 -34.56 1.26
C ILE A 17 33.92 -33.03 1.20
N ALA A 18 33.47 -32.43 0.10
CA ALA A 18 33.21 -31.00 0.07
C ALA A 18 32.04 -30.75 1.04
N ASN A 19 32.32 -30.17 2.20
CA ASN A 19 31.29 -29.55 3.04
C ASN A 19 30.66 -28.42 2.20
N SER A 20 29.56 -28.70 1.53
CA SER A 20 28.72 -27.68 0.92
C SER A 20 28.04 -26.92 2.06
N ALA A 21 28.69 -25.85 2.53
CA ALA A 21 28.07 -24.92 3.46
C ALA A 21 26.78 -24.40 2.82
N SER A 22 25.64 -24.54 3.50
CA SER A 22 24.34 -24.07 3.02
C SER A 22 24.36 -22.55 2.90
N ALA A 23 23.79 -22.02 1.82
CA ALA A 23 23.62 -20.58 1.65
C ALA A 23 22.85 -19.96 2.83
N ALA A 24 23.22 -18.74 3.21
CA ALA A 24 22.68 -18.02 4.35
C ALA A 24 21.84 -16.82 3.90
N ASP A 25 20.90 -16.39 4.73
CA ASP A 25 20.13 -15.19 4.47
C ASP A 25 20.77 -13.97 5.13
N LEU A 26 20.77 -12.82 4.45
CA LEU A 26 21.27 -11.56 4.99
C LEU A 26 20.18 -10.51 5.01
N THR A 27 19.80 -10.06 6.20
CA THR A 27 18.90 -8.92 6.35
C THR A 27 19.69 -7.61 6.35
N LEU A 28 19.35 -6.69 5.46
CA LEU A 28 19.82 -5.31 5.50
C LEU A 28 18.81 -4.48 6.27
N ALA A 29 19.22 -3.87 7.38
CA ALA A 29 18.36 -3.02 8.23
C ALA A 29 18.86 -1.58 8.21
N PHE A 30 18.01 -0.64 7.85
CA PHE A 30 18.31 0.75 7.58
C PHE A 30 17.76 1.65 8.68
N ARG A 31 18.50 2.71 9.02
CA ARG A 31 18.05 3.74 9.95
C ARG A 31 18.37 5.12 9.39
N ALA A 32 17.39 6.02 9.39
CA ALA A 32 17.61 7.43 9.07
C ALA A 32 18.37 8.11 10.21
N VAL A 33 19.44 8.82 9.87
CA VAL A 33 20.21 9.63 10.82
C VAL A 33 20.52 11.00 10.21
N ALA A 34 20.88 11.95 11.08
CA ALA A 34 21.48 13.22 10.70
C ALA A 34 22.76 13.38 11.52
N ASP A 35 23.91 13.43 10.85
CA ASP A 35 25.23 13.46 11.51
C ASP A 35 25.34 12.37 12.57
N THR A 36 24.94 11.14 12.21
CA THR A 36 24.90 9.93 13.06
C THR A 36 23.83 9.88 14.15
N ALA A 37 23.14 10.98 14.47
CA ALA A 37 22.06 10.99 15.44
C ALA A 37 20.76 10.47 14.81
N PRO A 38 19.97 9.60 15.49
CA PRO A 38 18.69 9.13 14.98
C PRO A 38 17.77 10.28 14.57
N LEU A 39 17.18 10.17 13.38
CA LEU A 39 16.24 11.14 12.85
C LEU A 39 14.82 10.58 12.90
N ALA A 40 13.95 11.25 13.65
CA ALA A 40 12.52 10.93 13.71
C ALA A 40 11.81 11.52 12.48
N LEU A 41 10.95 10.73 11.83
CA LEU A 41 10.23 11.11 10.61
C LEU A 41 8.75 11.46 10.87
N ASP A 42 8.30 11.36 12.12
CA ASP A 42 6.92 11.54 12.58
C ASP A 42 6.68 12.90 13.24
N ALA A 43 7.64 13.83 13.16
CA ALA A 43 7.55 15.16 13.77
C ALA A 43 7.73 16.27 12.70
N PRO A 44 6.73 16.48 11.83
CA PRO A 44 6.84 17.36 10.65
C PRO A 44 7.18 18.82 11.00
N GLU A 45 6.82 19.29 12.18
CA GLU A 45 7.10 20.64 12.69
C GLU A 45 8.50 20.79 13.31
N THR A 46 9.18 19.68 13.62
CA THR A 46 10.50 19.69 14.26
C THR A 46 11.59 19.84 13.21
N LEU A 47 11.91 21.09 12.86
CA LEU A 47 12.99 21.43 11.95
C LEU A 47 14.35 21.21 12.60
N ARG A 48 15.29 20.63 11.85
CA ARG A 48 16.65 20.33 12.28
C ARG A 48 17.65 20.78 11.21
N PRO A 49 18.91 21.04 11.58
CA PRO A 49 19.96 21.24 10.59
C PRO A 49 20.15 19.95 9.77
N LEU A 50 19.97 20.06 8.46
CA LEU A 50 20.24 18.99 7.48
C LEU A 50 21.01 19.59 6.31
N GLY A 51 22.32 19.35 6.28
CA GLY A 51 23.24 20.10 5.41
C GLY A 51 23.16 21.59 5.73
N PRO A 52 23.01 22.48 4.72
CA PRO A 52 22.86 23.92 4.94
C PRO A 52 21.44 24.35 5.34
N ASN A 53 20.48 23.43 5.41
CA ASN A 53 19.05 23.75 5.55
C ASN A 53 18.51 23.52 6.97
N GLN A 54 17.38 24.14 7.28
CA GLN A 54 16.56 23.86 8.47
C GLN A 54 15.27 23.15 8.04
N LEU A 55 15.28 21.82 8.08
CA LEU A 55 14.24 20.98 7.50
C LEU A 55 13.76 19.93 8.51
N SER A 56 12.51 19.53 8.38
CA SER A 56 12.08 18.20 8.81
C SER A 56 12.05 17.28 7.60
N VAL A 57 12.13 15.96 7.85
CA VAL A 57 11.95 14.92 6.84
C VAL A 57 10.81 14.06 7.32
N THR A 58 9.82 13.85 6.46
CA THR A 58 8.61 13.06 6.75
C THR A 58 8.52 11.81 5.89
N ARG A 59 9.34 11.71 4.83
CA ARG A 59 9.44 10.51 4.00
C ARG A 59 10.88 10.26 3.60
N VAL A 60 11.29 9.00 3.73
CA VAL A 60 12.52 8.45 3.13
C VAL A 60 12.18 7.08 2.61
N SER A 61 11.99 6.99 1.30
CA SER A 61 11.69 5.72 0.64
C SER A 61 12.66 5.50 -0.52
N ALA A 62 13.16 4.29 -0.73
CA ALA A 62 14.11 4.01 -1.80
C ALA A 62 14.01 2.57 -2.31
N LEU A 63 14.47 2.37 -3.54
CA LEU A 63 14.65 1.05 -4.12
C LEU A 63 16.14 0.66 -4.09
N VAL A 64 16.42 -0.55 -3.62
CA VAL A 64 17.75 -1.14 -3.59
C VAL A 64 17.80 -2.31 -4.57
N SER A 65 18.83 -2.37 -5.41
CA SER A 65 18.98 -3.46 -6.37
C SER A 65 20.43 -3.84 -6.62
N SER A 66 20.66 -4.90 -7.42
CA SER A 66 21.98 -5.33 -7.87
C SER A 66 23.00 -5.54 -6.73
N VAL A 67 22.56 -6.12 -5.62
CA VAL A 67 23.43 -6.35 -4.47
C VAL A 67 24.53 -7.35 -4.81
N ALA A 68 25.78 -7.01 -4.48
CA ALA A 68 26.94 -7.87 -4.69
C ALA A 68 27.94 -7.77 -3.54
N PHE A 69 28.58 -8.89 -3.22
CA PHE A 69 29.65 -8.94 -2.22
C PHE A 69 31.02 -9.01 -2.88
N VAL A 70 31.98 -8.27 -2.36
CA VAL A 70 33.35 -8.26 -2.85
C VAL A 70 34.14 -9.34 -2.12
N ARG A 71 34.66 -10.34 -2.83
CA ARG A 71 35.52 -11.39 -2.25
C ARG A 71 36.96 -10.89 -2.06
N PRO A 72 37.76 -11.57 -1.22
CA PRO A 72 39.16 -11.20 -1.00
C PRO A 72 40.03 -11.18 -2.25
N ASP A 73 39.68 -11.95 -3.28
CA ASP A 73 40.35 -12.01 -4.58
C ASP A 73 39.89 -10.91 -5.56
N GLY A 74 39.00 -10.01 -5.13
CA GLY A 74 38.42 -8.95 -5.95
C GLY A 74 37.25 -9.39 -6.83
N SER A 75 36.88 -10.68 -6.83
CA SER A 75 35.69 -11.15 -7.56
C SER A 75 34.40 -10.76 -6.84
N PHE A 76 33.29 -10.71 -7.58
CA PHE A 76 31.97 -10.41 -7.02
C PHE A 76 31.15 -11.69 -6.82
N ALA A 77 30.44 -11.75 -5.69
CA ALA A 77 29.29 -12.63 -5.51
C ALA A 77 28.02 -11.80 -5.75
N GLN A 78 27.53 -11.79 -7.00
CA GLN A 78 26.32 -11.07 -7.38
C GLN A 78 25.09 -11.86 -6.94
N LEU A 79 24.13 -11.20 -6.29
CA LEU A 79 22.79 -11.73 -6.10
C LEU A 79 21.88 -11.21 -7.21
N GLU A 80 21.53 -12.09 -8.13
CA GLU A 80 20.64 -11.75 -9.24
C GLU A 80 19.18 -11.76 -8.81
N GLY A 81 18.37 -10.87 -9.39
CA GLY A 81 16.92 -10.84 -9.20
C GLY A 81 16.43 -10.47 -7.80
N GLN A 82 17.30 -9.99 -6.92
CA GLN A 82 16.94 -9.59 -5.56
C GLN A 82 16.86 -8.07 -5.44
N PHE A 83 15.74 -7.60 -4.89
CA PHE A 83 15.41 -6.19 -4.74
C PHE A 83 15.03 -5.89 -3.30
N GLY A 84 15.20 -4.64 -2.89
CA GLY A 84 14.71 -4.10 -1.64
C GLY A 84 13.87 -2.86 -1.91
N ALA A 85 12.83 -2.67 -1.11
CA ALA A 85 12.09 -1.42 -1.03
C ALA A 85 12.13 -0.99 0.43
N ILE A 86 12.68 0.18 0.71
CA ILE A 86 12.69 0.77 2.03
C ILE A 86 11.67 1.90 2.08
N ASP A 87 10.98 2.03 3.20
CA ASP A 87 10.15 3.17 3.54
C ASP A 87 10.20 3.38 5.05
N LEU A 88 11.11 4.26 5.46
CA LEU A 88 11.48 4.39 6.87
C LEU A 88 10.37 5.01 7.71
N ALA A 89 9.48 5.81 7.11
CA ALA A 89 8.37 6.45 7.81
C ALA A 89 7.25 5.45 8.15
N SER A 90 7.03 4.42 7.31
CA SER A 90 6.06 3.35 7.58
C SER A 90 6.65 2.18 8.39
N GLY A 91 7.93 2.26 8.77
CA GLY A 91 8.64 1.21 9.50
C GLY A 91 9.15 0.07 8.61
N ARG A 92 9.07 0.19 7.28
CA ARG A 92 9.72 -0.74 6.34
C ARG A 92 11.21 -0.41 6.26
N ASP A 93 11.90 -0.74 7.34
CA ASP A 93 13.31 -0.42 7.58
C ASP A 93 14.26 -1.52 7.12
N ARG A 94 13.76 -2.66 6.63
CA ARG A 94 14.61 -3.82 6.31
C ARG A 94 14.08 -4.68 5.17
N PHE A 95 15.00 -5.40 4.54
CA PHE A 95 14.67 -6.51 3.64
C PHE A 95 15.74 -7.61 3.70
N THR A 96 15.36 -8.82 3.33
CA THR A 96 16.22 -10.00 3.41
C THR A 96 16.66 -10.45 2.03
N LEU A 97 17.97 -10.52 1.84
CA LEU A 97 18.63 -11.17 0.73
C LEU A 97 18.72 -12.67 1.00
N ARG A 98 18.26 -13.48 0.07
CA ARG A 98 18.22 -14.94 0.18
C ARG A 98 19.41 -15.59 -0.49
N GLY A 99 19.90 -16.68 0.08
CA GLY A 99 20.89 -17.53 -0.59
C GLY A 99 22.24 -16.85 -0.81
N VAL A 100 22.69 -16.03 0.14
CA VAL A 100 24.05 -15.47 0.13
C VAL A 100 25.06 -16.61 0.30
N PRO A 101 26.05 -16.75 -0.60
CA PRO A 101 27.06 -17.79 -0.45
C PRO A 101 27.84 -17.61 0.86
N PRO A 102 28.08 -18.67 1.64
CA PRO A 102 28.91 -18.56 2.82
C PRO A 102 30.34 -18.20 2.42
N GLY A 103 30.98 -17.32 3.19
CA GLY A 103 32.33 -16.90 2.88
C GLY A 103 32.76 -15.61 3.56
N ARG A 104 34.01 -15.26 3.31
CA ARG A 104 34.59 -13.98 3.70
C ARG A 104 34.46 -12.99 2.56
N TYR A 105 34.11 -11.76 2.88
CA TYR A 105 33.95 -10.66 1.96
C TYR A 105 34.66 -9.43 2.51
N GLN A 106 35.18 -8.58 1.62
CA GLN A 106 35.80 -7.30 1.97
C GLN A 106 34.78 -6.16 2.04
N GLY A 107 33.59 -6.37 1.47
CA GLY A 107 32.54 -5.36 1.44
C GLY A 107 31.30 -5.81 0.69
N LEU A 108 30.33 -4.90 0.67
CA LEU A 108 29.05 -5.01 -0.01
C LEU A 108 28.91 -3.82 -0.96
N GLN A 109 28.30 -4.04 -2.12
CA GLN A 109 27.84 -2.96 -2.98
C GLN A 109 26.39 -3.19 -3.39
N PHE A 110 25.66 -2.10 -3.64
CA PHE A 110 24.30 -2.14 -4.16
C PHE A 110 23.99 -0.85 -4.91
N LEU A 111 22.94 -0.88 -5.72
CA LEU A 111 22.42 0.31 -6.38
C LEU A 111 21.25 0.88 -5.56
N ILE A 112 21.21 2.21 -5.43
CA ILE A 112 19.95 2.93 -5.20
C ILE A 112 19.33 3.22 -6.55
N GLY A 113 18.18 2.60 -6.80
CA GLY A 113 17.47 2.59 -8.07
C GLY A 113 17.53 1.26 -8.82
N LEU A 114 17.00 1.27 -10.04
CA LEU A 114 16.84 0.11 -10.90
C LEU A 114 17.62 0.27 -12.20
N ARG A 115 18.14 -0.85 -12.74
CA ARG A 115 18.70 -0.88 -14.09
C ARG A 115 17.60 -0.66 -15.14
N PRO A 116 17.91 -0.13 -16.35
CA PRO A 116 16.92 0.25 -17.35
C PRO A 116 15.86 -0.81 -17.66
N VAL A 117 16.25 -2.08 -17.74
CA VAL A 117 15.31 -3.19 -18.03
C VAL A 117 14.22 -3.32 -16.97
N ALA A 118 14.57 -3.22 -15.68
CA ALA A 118 13.59 -3.27 -14.59
C ALA A 118 12.88 -1.93 -14.40
N ASN A 119 13.59 -0.82 -14.65
CA ASN A 119 13.05 0.52 -14.52
C ASN A 119 11.88 0.75 -15.50
N HIS A 120 12.05 0.39 -16.78
CA HIS A 120 11.06 0.59 -17.84
C HIS A 120 10.20 -0.65 -18.11
N GLY A 121 10.30 -1.68 -17.27
CA GLY A 121 9.50 -2.89 -17.38
C GLY A 121 8.07 -2.70 -16.87
N ASP A 122 7.16 -3.57 -17.29
CA ASP A 122 5.78 -3.56 -16.80
C ASP A 122 5.74 -3.77 -15.28
N PRO A 123 5.26 -2.82 -14.47
CA PRO A 123 5.14 -2.98 -13.02
C PRO A 123 4.12 -4.07 -12.64
N GLY A 124 3.14 -4.35 -13.51
CA GLY A 124 2.11 -5.38 -13.34
C GLY A 124 2.63 -6.81 -13.47
N GLN A 125 3.90 -7.02 -13.80
CA GLN A 125 4.52 -8.35 -13.80
C GLN A 125 4.95 -8.81 -12.41
N TRP A 126 5.12 -7.87 -11.46
CA TRP A 126 5.70 -8.16 -10.16
C TRP A 126 4.68 -8.75 -9.20
N PRO A 127 4.96 -9.90 -8.55
CA PRO A 127 4.05 -10.51 -7.57
C PRO A 127 3.62 -9.55 -6.45
N ALA A 128 2.48 -9.79 -5.82
CA ALA A 128 1.85 -8.88 -4.85
C ALA A 128 2.72 -8.43 -3.68
N ARG A 129 3.70 -9.23 -3.26
CA ARG A 129 4.64 -8.91 -2.17
C ARG A 129 6.03 -8.54 -2.66
N HIS A 130 6.24 -8.52 -3.97
CA HIS A 130 7.53 -8.20 -4.54
C HIS A 130 7.88 -6.73 -4.28
N PRO A 131 9.14 -6.40 -3.93
CA PRO A 131 9.55 -5.02 -3.65
C PRO A 131 9.32 -4.04 -4.81
N LEU A 132 9.23 -4.53 -6.05
CA LEU A 132 8.93 -3.70 -7.23
C LEU A 132 7.44 -3.60 -7.56
N ASN A 133 6.55 -4.30 -6.86
CA ASN A 133 5.12 -4.09 -7.05
C ASN A 133 4.73 -2.68 -6.53
N PRO A 134 4.02 -1.84 -7.32
CA PRO A 134 3.67 -0.48 -6.92
C PRO A 134 2.85 -0.37 -5.62
N LEU A 135 2.01 -1.36 -5.32
CA LEU A 135 1.26 -1.41 -4.05
C LEU A 135 2.16 -1.62 -2.82
N VAL A 136 3.38 -2.11 -3.06
CA VAL A 136 4.36 -2.42 -2.02
C VAL A 136 5.29 -1.25 -1.79
N ASN A 137 5.81 -0.64 -2.86
CA ASN A 137 6.84 0.40 -2.75
C ASN A 137 6.30 1.84 -2.77
N GLY A 138 5.18 2.13 -3.45
CA GLY A 138 4.72 3.50 -3.66
C GLY A 138 5.73 4.40 -4.38
N LEU A 139 6.57 3.82 -5.25
CA LEU A 139 7.72 4.44 -5.93
C LEU A 139 7.71 4.20 -7.44
N HIS A 140 6.55 3.95 -8.06
CA HIS A 140 6.43 3.82 -9.50
C HIS A 140 5.72 5.06 -10.07
N TRP A 141 6.18 5.56 -11.22
CA TRP A 141 5.64 6.75 -11.89
C TRP A 141 4.40 6.49 -12.73
N ASP A 142 3.98 5.24 -12.78
CA ASP A 142 2.75 4.77 -13.40
C ASP A 142 2.61 5.25 -14.84
N TRP A 143 1.90 6.35 -15.04
CA TRP A 143 1.59 6.95 -16.35
C TRP A 143 2.80 7.51 -17.08
N GLN A 144 3.79 8.04 -16.35
CA GLN A 144 5.02 8.56 -16.95
C GLN A 144 6.04 7.43 -17.19
N GLY A 145 5.79 6.25 -16.63
CA GLY A 145 6.69 5.10 -16.66
C GLY A 145 7.95 5.29 -15.82
N GLY A 146 8.55 4.19 -15.39
CA GLY A 146 9.76 4.24 -14.57
C GLY A 146 9.50 4.23 -13.06
N TYR A 147 10.56 4.02 -12.30
CA TYR A 147 10.54 4.06 -10.84
C TYR A 147 11.28 5.27 -10.30
N ILE A 148 10.81 5.71 -9.15
CA ILE A 148 11.53 6.57 -8.21
C ILE A 148 12.60 5.72 -7.52
N PHE A 149 13.84 6.19 -7.56
CA PHE A 149 14.96 5.51 -6.92
C PHE A 149 15.09 5.89 -5.45
N LEU A 150 14.84 7.17 -5.13
CA LEU A 150 14.82 7.72 -3.77
C LEU A 150 13.77 8.84 -3.70
N ALA A 151 12.82 8.73 -2.78
CA ALA A 151 11.86 9.78 -2.44
C ALA A 151 12.20 10.40 -1.09
N LEU A 152 12.34 11.73 -1.06
CA LEU A 152 12.55 12.53 0.13
C LEU A 152 11.48 13.61 0.20
N GLU A 153 10.78 13.70 1.32
CA GLU A 153 9.75 14.73 1.53
C GLU A 153 9.86 15.29 2.93
N GLY A 154 9.38 16.51 3.15
CA GLY A 154 9.41 17.12 4.46
C GLY A 154 8.85 18.54 4.53
N ARG A 155 9.21 19.26 5.59
CA ARG A 155 8.77 20.64 5.82
C ARG A 155 9.96 21.56 6.05
N TYR A 156 9.75 22.85 5.80
CA TYR A 156 10.71 23.91 6.06
C TYR A 156 10.00 25.16 6.58
N ARG A 157 10.76 26.13 7.12
CA ARG A 157 10.20 27.43 7.52
C ARG A 157 10.32 28.44 6.40
N ARG A 158 9.18 28.96 5.94
CA ARG A 158 9.10 30.04 4.95
C ARG A 158 9.61 31.37 5.55
N PRO A 159 9.95 32.36 4.71
CA PRO A 159 10.36 33.70 5.18
C PRO A 159 9.31 34.39 6.06
N ASP A 160 8.02 34.10 5.84
CA ASP A 160 6.88 34.59 6.62
C ASP A 160 6.68 33.88 7.98
N GLY A 161 7.53 32.88 8.28
CA GLY A 161 7.47 32.07 9.51
C GLY A 161 6.54 30.86 9.45
N ALA A 162 5.71 30.72 8.42
CA ALA A 162 4.83 29.56 8.25
C ALA A 162 5.59 28.32 7.78
N LEU A 163 4.98 27.14 7.93
CA LEU A 163 5.55 25.87 7.44
C LEU A 163 5.22 25.65 5.95
N GLY A 164 6.26 25.60 5.11
CA GLY A 164 6.21 25.15 3.71
C GLY A 164 6.53 23.66 3.58
N GLY A 165 6.15 23.05 2.47
CA GLY A 165 6.48 21.66 2.13
C GLY A 165 7.61 21.59 1.11
N TRP A 166 8.39 20.52 1.14
CA TRP A 166 9.31 20.18 0.07
C TRP A 166 9.19 18.69 -0.24
N SER A 167 9.38 18.35 -1.50
CA SER A 167 9.32 16.98 -2.01
C SER A 167 10.34 16.88 -3.14
N TYR A 168 11.15 15.83 -3.12
CA TYR A 168 12.10 15.57 -4.19
C TYR A 168 12.30 14.07 -4.38
N HIS A 169 12.11 13.61 -5.61
CA HIS A 169 12.30 12.23 -6.00
C HIS A 169 13.39 12.11 -7.06
N LEU A 170 14.45 11.40 -6.68
CA LEU A 170 15.54 11.02 -7.57
C LEU A 170 15.10 9.82 -8.41
N ALA A 171 15.14 9.95 -9.73
CA ALA A 171 14.70 8.95 -10.70
C ALA A 171 15.55 9.05 -11.99
N THR A 172 15.16 8.33 -13.04
CA THR A 172 15.83 8.22 -14.35
C THR A 172 17.12 7.39 -14.35
N ASP A 173 17.40 6.73 -15.48
CA ASP A 173 18.57 5.85 -15.63
C ASP A 173 19.90 6.57 -15.38
N ALA A 174 19.96 7.89 -15.67
CA ALA A 174 21.14 8.71 -15.46
C ALA A 174 21.47 8.97 -13.97
N ARG A 175 20.53 8.70 -13.05
CA ARG A 175 20.70 8.90 -11.60
C ARG A 175 20.82 7.60 -10.83
N LEU A 176 20.96 6.47 -11.52
CA LEU A 176 21.23 5.19 -10.90
C LEU A 176 22.56 5.26 -10.12
N THR A 177 22.50 5.05 -8.81
CA THR A 177 23.63 5.36 -7.92
C THR A 177 24.23 4.10 -7.31
N LEU A 178 25.54 3.89 -7.47
CA LEU A 178 26.27 2.80 -6.83
C LEU A 178 26.75 3.21 -5.43
N VAL A 179 26.39 2.40 -4.44
CA VAL A 179 26.89 2.49 -3.07
C VAL A 179 27.87 1.35 -2.84
N VAL A 180 29.06 1.67 -2.33
CA VAL A 180 30.10 0.69 -1.99
C VAL A 180 30.42 0.84 -0.50
N LEU A 181 30.26 -0.25 0.25
CA LEU A 181 30.51 -0.33 1.68
C LEU A 181 31.71 -1.25 1.94
N PRO A 182 32.93 -0.69 2.08
CA PRO A 182 34.12 -1.47 2.41
C PRO A 182 34.09 -1.87 3.89
N HIS A 183 33.39 -2.96 4.19
CA HIS A 183 33.26 -3.53 5.52
C HIS A 183 33.50 -5.04 5.44
N PRO A 184 34.53 -5.58 6.11
CA PRO A 184 34.74 -7.01 6.14
C PRO A 184 33.53 -7.75 6.72
N LEU A 185 33.05 -8.77 6.01
CA LEU A 185 31.93 -9.61 6.42
C LEU A 185 32.36 -11.07 6.39
N GLU A 186 32.04 -11.81 7.44
CA GLU A 186 32.14 -13.27 7.46
C GLU A 186 30.72 -13.82 7.58
N ILE A 187 30.19 -14.35 6.48
CA ILE A 187 28.82 -14.86 6.41
C ILE A 187 28.90 -16.38 6.45
N THR A 188 28.43 -16.95 7.56
CA THR A 188 28.45 -18.41 7.81
C THR A 188 27.09 -18.93 8.29
N ALA A 189 26.16 -18.02 8.58
CA ALA A 189 24.80 -18.26 9.04
C ALA A 189 23.94 -17.04 8.72
N ASP A 190 22.63 -17.16 8.92
CA ASP A 190 21.72 -16.04 8.76
C ASP A 190 22.19 -14.83 9.57
N SER A 191 22.19 -13.67 8.95
CA SER A 191 22.87 -12.49 9.48
C SER A 191 22.02 -11.23 9.29
N THR A 192 22.33 -10.20 10.08
CA THR A 192 21.78 -8.85 9.91
C THR A 192 22.93 -7.86 9.79
N LEU A 193 22.87 -7.00 8.77
CA LEU A 193 23.77 -5.86 8.57
C LEU A 193 22.96 -4.57 8.81
N ALA A 194 23.30 -3.85 9.87
CA ALA A 194 22.68 -2.57 10.20
C ALA A 194 23.41 -1.43 9.48
N LEU A 195 22.64 -0.56 8.83
CA LEU A 195 23.08 0.53 7.97
C LEU A 195 22.43 1.84 8.43
N ASP A 196 23.24 2.85 8.68
CA ASP A 196 22.74 4.23 8.77
C ASP A 196 22.67 4.82 7.35
N LEU A 197 21.60 5.58 7.08
CA LEU A 197 21.46 6.51 5.95
C LEU A 197 21.48 7.94 6.50
N ASP A 198 22.57 8.66 6.28
CA ASP A 198 22.80 10.01 6.83
C ASP A 198 22.25 11.10 5.91
N LEU A 199 21.10 11.65 6.28
CA LEU A 199 20.41 12.67 5.48
C LEU A 199 21.11 14.03 5.51
N ALA A 200 21.92 14.33 6.52
CA ALA A 200 22.74 15.54 6.50
C ALA A 200 23.76 15.48 5.36
N ARG A 201 24.31 14.28 5.09
CA ARG A 201 25.18 14.05 3.92
C ARG A 201 24.43 14.03 2.61
N VAL A 202 23.27 13.35 2.55
CA VAL A 202 22.45 13.32 1.33
C VAL A 202 22.12 14.76 0.89
N LEU A 203 21.73 15.62 1.83
CA LEU A 203 21.28 16.98 1.58
C LEU A 203 22.41 18.04 1.61
N ASP A 204 23.67 17.63 1.71
CA ASP A 204 24.78 18.56 1.82
C ASP A 204 24.99 19.40 0.53
N GLY A 205 25.12 20.71 0.73
CA GLY A 205 25.27 21.69 -0.36
C GLY A 205 24.03 21.89 -1.24
N LEU A 206 22.87 21.31 -0.88
CA LEU A 206 21.60 21.53 -1.57
C LEU A 206 20.80 22.62 -0.86
N SER A 207 20.13 23.49 -1.61
CA SER A 207 19.10 24.37 -1.07
C SER A 207 17.75 23.89 -1.59
N LEU A 208 16.91 23.36 -0.70
CA LEU A 208 15.57 22.85 -1.02
C LEU A 208 14.49 23.91 -0.77
N ALA A 209 14.79 25.17 -1.10
CA ALA A 209 13.96 26.35 -0.84
C ALA A 209 13.06 26.69 -2.06
N PRO A 210 12.05 27.58 -1.93
CA PRO A 210 10.85 27.70 -2.79
C PRO A 210 11.07 28.10 -4.27
N ASP A 211 12.31 28.21 -4.71
CA ASP A 211 12.66 28.62 -6.07
C ASP A 211 12.71 27.41 -7.02
N THR A 212 12.57 26.19 -6.47
CA THR A 212 12.45 24.95 -7.22
C THR A 212 11.20 24.19 -6.77
N ASP A 213 10.08 24.40 -7.46
CA ASP A 213 8.85 23.63 -7.27
C ASP A 213 8.93 22.22 -7.87
N SER A 214 9.97 21.96 -8.66
CA SER A 214 10.28 20.66 -9.25
C SER A 214 10.46 19.60 -8.18
N THR A 215 9.60 18.59 -8.20
CA THR A 215 9.67 17.48 -7.25
C THR A 215 10.41 16.29 -7.81
N HIS A 216 10.80 16.27 -9.08
CA HIS A 216 11.43 15.11 -9.70
C HIS A 216 12.70 15.45 -10.47
N SER A 217 13.64 14.51 -10.48
CA SER A 217 14.84 14.61 -11.31
C SER A 217 14.51 14.59 -12.81
N ARG A 218 15.14 15.48 -13.57
CA ARG A 218 15.03 15.56 -15.04
C ARG A 218 16.42 15.77 -15.68
N PRO A 219 16.57 15.61 -17.00
CA PRO A 219 17.81 15.97 -17.69
C PRO A 219 18.21 17.43 -17.38
N GLY A 220 19.46 17.65 -16.94
CA GLY A 220 19.97 18.97 -16.57
C GLY A 220 19.56 19.48 -15.18
N ASP A 221 18.95 18.64 -14.35
CA ASP A 221 18.59 19.00 -12.97
C ASP A 221 19.79 18.91 -12.01
N VAL A 222 20.24 20.08 -11.55
CA VAL A 222 21.36 20.25 -10.61
C VAL A 222 21.10 19.63 -9.24
N VAL A 223 19.84 19.59 -8.79
CA VAL A 223 19.49 18.93 -7.52
C VAL A 223 19.69 17.42 -7.67
N ALA A 224 19.27 16.85 -8.80
CA ALA A 224 19.46 15.45 -9.12
C ALA A 224 20.95 15.07 -9.19
N ASP A 225 21.76 15.90 -9.87
CA ASP A 225 23.21 15.72 -9.97
C ASP A 225 23.86 15.64 -8.59
N ARG A 226 23.55 16.62 -7.74
CA ARG A 226 24.16 16.72 -6.42
C ARG A 226 23.70 15.60 -5.47
N LEU A 227 22.42 15.24 -5.48
CA LEU A 227 21.92 14.10 -4.70
C LEU A 227 22.62 12.80 -5.10
N ALA A 228 22.74 12.52 -6.40
CA ALA A 228 23.41 11.32 -6.90
C ALA A 228 24.91 11.30 -6.52
N GLN A 229 25.57 12.47 -6.45
CA GLN A 229 26.96 12.58 -5.98
C GLN A 229 27.12 12.36 -4.47
N ASN A 230 26.18 12.85 -3.67
CA ASN A 230 26.24 12.77 -2.20
C ASN A 230 25.91 11.36 -1.69
N LEU A 231 24.93 10.70 -2.31
CA LEU A 231 24.31 9.47 -1.83
C LEU A 231 25.29 8.30 -1.56
N PRO A 232 26.34 8.03 -2.38
CA PRO A 232 27.32 6.99 -2.09
C PRO A 232 28.05 7.15 -0.74
N THR A 233 28.15 8.39 -0.24
CA THR A 233 28.86 8.73 1.00
C THR A 233 27.95 8.76 2.24
N ALA A 234 26.64 8.62 2.03
CA ALA A 234 25.63 8.75 3.08
C ALA A 234 25.39 7.46 3.86
N PHE A 235 25.86 6.31 3.36
CA PHE A 235 25.63 5.02 3.99
C PHE A 235 26.80 4.60 4.90
N ARG A 236 26.49 4.04 6.08
CA ARG A 236 27.49 3.54 7.01
C ARG A 236 27.03 2.24 7.67
N VAL A 237 27.89 1.22 7.67
CA VAL A 237 27.68 0.01 8.48
C VAL A 237 27.87 0.35 9.96
N THR A 238 26.88 0.03 10.78
CA THR A 238 26.91 0.26 12.23
C THR A 238 27.07 -1.03 13.03
N ALA A 239 26.53 -2.13 12.54
CA ALA A 239 26.65 -3.44 13.18
C ALA A 239 26.50 -4.56 12.15
N PHE A 240 27.15 -5.69 12.42
CA PHE A 240 26.93 -6.95 11.75
C PHE A 240 26.76 -8.03 12.81
N THR A 241 25.63 -8.74 12.77
CA THR A 241 25.29 -9.77 13.75
C THR A 241 24.89 -11.05 13.05
N GLN A 242 25.50 -12.17 13.43
CA GLN A 242 25.14 -13.49 12.92
C GLN A 242 24.27 -14.24 13.93
N SER A 243 23.30 -15.01 13.43
CA SER A 243 22.51 -15.91 14.25
C SER A 243 23.38 -17.05 14.76
N SER A 244 23.54 -17.17 16.07
CA SER A 244 24.17 -18.34 16.71
C SER A 244 23.17 -19.49 16.71
N ALA A 245 23.15 -20.30 15.64
CA ALA A 245 22.45 -21.59 15.54
C ALA A 245 21.12 -21.71 16.30
N GLY A 246 20.01 -21.46 15.59
CA GLY A 246 18.65 -21.72 16.09
C GLY A 246 17.67 -20.66 15.64
N PHE A 247 17.64 -20.34 14.33
CA PHE A 247 16.53 -19.57 13.80
C PHE A 247 15.29 -20.46 13.84
N GLN A 248 14.48 -20.33 14.90
CA GLN A 248 13.04 -20.36 14.69
C GLN A 248 12.79 -19.24 13.69
N PRO A 249 12.13 -19.49 12.55
CA PRO A 249 11.69 -18.40 11.71
C PRO A 249 10.94 -17.44 12.63
N VAL A 250 11.50 -16.25 12.83
CA VAL A 250 10.66 -15.11 13.16
C VAL A 250 9.85 -14.97 11.89
N SER A 251 8.73 -15.67 11.85
CA SER A 251 7.61 -15.29 11.01
C SER A 251 7.48 -13.81 11.29
N VAL A 252 7.88 -12.98 10.32
CA VAL A 252 7.18 -11.72 10.12
C VAL A 252 5.74 -12.16 10.24
N PRO A 253 4.98 -11.67 11.24
CA PRO A 253 3.56 -11.93 11.22
C PRO A 253 3.17 -11.57 9.80
N ALA A 254 2.59 -12.51 9.06
CA ALA A 254 1.70 -12.04 8.02
C ALA A 254 0.72 -11.06 8.72
N PRO A 255 -0.05 -10.25 8.00
CA PRO A 255 -1.14 -9.47 8.59
C PRO A 255 -2.23 -10.32 9.32
N SER A 256 -1.86 -11.47 9.88
CA SER A 256 -2.61 -12.63 10.23
C SER A 256 -2.43 -13.02 11.71
N ASP A 257 -1.47 -12.47 12.46
CA ASP A 257 -1.38 -12.74 13.92
C ASP A 257 -2.38 -11.93 14.75
N ILE A 258 -3.23 -11.14 14.08
CA ILE A 258 -4.49 -10.67 14.65
C ILE A 258 -5.46 -11.86 14.65
N GLY A 259 -5.34 -12.72 15.65
CA GLY A 259 -6.27 -13.80 15.97
C GLY A 259 -6.92 -14.48 14.77
N HIS A 260 -6.21 -15.39 14.10
CA HIS A 260 -6.79 -16.27 13.10
C HIS A 260 -8.03 -16.96 13.67
N TRP A 261 -9.20 -16.54 13.19
CA TRP A 261 -10.39 -17.35 13.22
C TRP A 261 -10.25 -18.32 12.04
N SER A 262 -10.36 -19.63 12.30
CA SER A 262 -10.37 -20.59 11.20
C SER A 262 -11.75 -20.54 10.55
N LEU A 263 -11.85 -20.32 9.23
CA LEU A 263 -13.11 -20.56 8.50
C LEU A 263 -13.55 -22.03 8.61
N GLY A 264 -12.64 -22.92 9.01
CA GLY A 264 -12.84 -24.37 9.03
C GLY A 264 -13.20 -24.92 7.65
N ILE A 265 -12.66 -24.31 6.58
CA ILE A 265 -12.90 -24.77 5.22
C ILE A 265 -12.08 -26.03 5.00
N ASP A 266 -12.77 -27.12 4.71
CA ASP A 266 -12.14 -28.34 4.22
C ASP A 266 -12.10 -28.30 2.69
N HIS A 267 -11.03 -27.73 2.14
CA HIS A 267 -10.83 -27.63 0.68
C HIS A 267 -10.72 -29.00 -0.01
N SER A 268 -10.50 -30.09 0.74
CA SER A 268 -10.42 -31.45 0.19
C SER A 268 -11.79 -32.07 -0.09
N LYS A 269 -12.87 -31.49 0.44
CA LYS A 269 -14.25 -32.01 0.30
C LYS A 269 -15.08 -31.32 -0.79
N GLY A 270 -14.47 -30.44 -1.59
CA GLY A 270 -14.89 -30.14 -2.97
C GLY A 270 -16.35 -29.74 -3.19
N ARG A 271 -16.92 -28.86 -2.35
CA ARG A 271 -18.29 -28.34 -2.57
C ARG A 271 -18.37 -26.99 -3.27
N ALA A 272 -17.37 -26.13 -3.10
CA ALA A 272 -17.38 -24.80 -3.69
C ALA A 272 -16.54 -24.76 -4.98
N THR A 273 -17.09 -24.15 -6.02
CA THR A 273 -16.48 -23.98 -7.33
C THR A 273 -15.54 -22.78 -7.30
N ALA A 274 -14.26 -22.99 -7.63
CA ALA A 274 -13.29 -21.91 -7.72
C ALA A 274 -13.77 -20.85 -8.72
N GLN A 275 -13.74 -19.59 -8.30
CA GLN A 275 -14.05 -18.45 -9.17
C GLN A 275 -12.74 -17.77 -9.59
N PRO A 276 -12.35 -17.84 -10.87
CA PRO A 276 -11.17 -17.14 -11.34
C PRO A 276 -11.31 -15.63 -11.12
N PHE A 277 -10.32 -15.02 -10.50
CA PHE A 277 -10.20 -13.57 -10.45
C PHE A 277 -9.51 -13.10 -11.73
N VAL A 278 -10.25 -12.33 -12.54
CA VAL A 278 -9.69 -11.74 -13.77
C VAL A 278 -8.96 -10.46 -13.39
N LEU A 279 -7.63 -10.50 -13.40
CA LEU A 279 -6.80 -9.32 -13.22
C LEU A 279 -6.95 -8.42 -14.46
N PRO A 280 -7.49 -7.20 -14.35
CA PRO A 280 -7.62 -6.35 -15.52
C PRO A 280 -6.25 -5.85 -16.01
N PRO A 281 -6.06 -5.65 -17.33
CA PRO A 281 -4.79 -5.24 -17.89
C PRO A 281 -4.25 -3.94 -17.25
N GLY A 282 -2.95 -3.92 -16.98
CA GLY A 282 -2.27 -2.76 -16.39
C GLY A 282 -2.44 -2.60 -14.88
N PHE A 283 -3.29 -3.38 -14.19
CA PHE A 283 -3.33 -3.36 -12.74
C PHE A 283 -2.17 -4.13 -12.09
N PRO A 284 -1.70 -3.71 -10.90
CA PRO A 284 -0.72 -4.47 -10.13
C PRO A 284 -1.22 -5.86 -9.77
N GLN A 285 -0.32 -6.85 -9.72
CA GLN A 285 -0.63 -8.16 -9.16
C GLN A 285 -1.04 -8.02 -7.69
N ILE A 286 -1.98 -8.87 -7.28
CA ILE A 286 -2.50 -8.95 -5.93
C ILE A 286 -2.42 -10.38 -5.40
N GLU A 287 -2.47 -10.52 -4.09
CA GLU A 287 -2.62 -11.81 -3.43
C GLU A 287 -3.99 -11.80 -2.75
N LEU A 288 -4.89 -12.62 -3.28
CA LEU A 288 -6.18 -12.82 -2.63
C LEU A 288 -5.99 -13.59 -1.32
N PRO A 289 -6.90 -13.41 -0.33
CA PRO A 289 -6.78 -14.09 0.95
C PRO A 289 -6.75 -15.62 0.79
N ALA A 290 -5.60 -16.23 1.05
CA ALA A 290 -5.41 -17.68 0.91
C ALA A 290 -6.31 -18.49 1.86
N ASP A 291 -6.69 -17.89 2.98
CA ASP A 291 -7.59 -18.47 3.97
C ASP A 291 -9.07 -18.39 3.54
N ASN A 292 -9.45 -17.52 2.59
CA ASN A 292 -10.80 -17.33 2.05
C ASN A 292 -10.77 -17.28 0.52
N PRO A 293 -10.46 -18.41 -0.16
CA PRO A 293 -10.38 -18.42 -1.61
C PRO A 293 -11.71 -18.03 -2.24
N LEU A 294 -11.64 -17.30 -3.36
CA LEU A 294 -12.81 -16.83 -4.08
C LEU A 294 -13.55 -18.01 -4.75
N THR A 295 -14.84 -18.14 -4.46
CA THR A 295 -15.71 -19.19 -4.98
C THR A 295 -17.01 -18.61 -5.50
N ILE A 296 -17.62 -19.29 -6.48
CA ILE A 296 -18.90 -18.86 -7.05
C ILE A 296 -19.99 -18.83 -5.97
N GLU A 297 -20.04 -19.88 -5.15
CA GLU A 297 -21.04 -20.06 -4.09
C GLU A 297 -20.84 -19.06 -2.95
N GLY A 298 -19.60 -18.79 -2.55
CA GLY A 298 -19.29 -17.80 -1.51
C GLY A 298 -19.55 -16.36 -1.97
N ALA A 299 -19.23 -16.02 -3.22
CA ALA A 299 -19.55 -14.71 -3.79
C ALA A 299 -21.07 -14.51 -3.94
N GLU A 300 -21.82 -15.52 -4.40
CA GLU A 300 -23.28 -15.45 -4.49
C GLU A 300 -23.94 -15.37 -3.10
N LEU A 301 -23.44 -16.12 -2.12
CA LEU A 301 -23.88 -15.98 -0.73
C LEU A 301 -23.62 -14.57 -0.20
N GLY A 302 -22.43 -14.03 -0.45
CA GLY A 302 -22.08 -12.66 -0.09
C GLY A 302 -23.02 -11.63 -0.70
N ARG A 303 -23.35 -11.78 -1.99
CA ARG A 303 -24.29 -10.90 -2.70
C ARG A 303 -25.67 -10.90 -2.04
N ARG A 304 -26.18 -12.09 -1.65
CA ARG A 304 -27.44 -12.21 -0.92
C ARG A 304 -27.37 -11.54 0.44
N LEU A 305 -26.31 -11.80 1.21
CA LEU A 305 -26.10 -11.21 2.54
C LEU A 305 -25.98 -9.69 2.47
N PHE A 306 -25.34 -9.14 1.44
CA PHE A 306 -25.15 -7.70 1.27
C PHE A 306 -26.48 -6.93 1.24
N SER A 307 -27.55 -7.58 0.77
CA SER A 307 -28.91 -7.02 0.74
C SER A 307 -29.82 -7.52 1.87
N ASP A 308 -29.34 -8.42 2.74
CA ASP A 308 -30.16 -9.05 3.79
C ASP A 308 -30.28 -8.15 5.03
N LYS A 309 -31.49 -7.69 5.31
CA LYS A 309 -31.75 -6.78 6.43
C LYS A 309 -31.64 -7.44 7.80
N ARG A 310 -31.69 -8.78 7.86
CA ARG A 310 -31.48 -9.56 9.10
C ARG A 310 -30.08 -9.38 9.67
N LEU A 311 -29.15 -8.78 8.91
CA LEU A 311 -27.81 -8.42 9.38
C LEU A 311 -27.80 -7.26 10.40
N SER A 312 -28.89 -6.48 10.49
CA SER A 312 -29.02 -5.38 11.44
C SER A 312 -29.77 -5.79 12.70
N GLY A 313 -29.53 -5.08 13.81
CA GLY A 313 -30.05 -5.43 15.13
C GLY A 313 -31.58 -5.41 15.22
N ASP A 314 -32.26 -4.66 14.36
CA ASP A 314 -33.72 -4.58 14.29
C ASP A 314 -34.32 -5.15 12.99
N GLY A 315 -33.47 -5.69 12.10
CA GLY A 315 -33.91 -6.28 10.84
C GLY A 315 -34.35 -5.27 9.77
N THR A 316 -34.01 -3.97 9.89
CA THR A 316 -34.49 -2.92 8.98
C THR A 316 -33.46 -2.44 7.94
N GLN A 317 -32.17 -2.70 8.19
CA GLN A 317 -31.06 -2.21 7.38
C GLN A 317 -30.14 -3.34 6.88
N SER A 318 -29.66 -3.23 5.64
CA SER A 318 -28.60 -4.06 5.05
C SER A 318 -27.42 -3.19 4.59
N CYS A 319 -26.34 -3.82 4.10
CA CYS A 319 -25.20 -3.08 3.55
C CYS A 319 -25.63 -2.21 2.36
N ALA A 320 -26.54 -2.73 1.52
CA ALA A 320 -27.04 -2.05 0.31
C ALA A 320 -27.81 -0.75 0.58
N ASP A 321 -28.36 -0.53 1.79
CA ASP A 321 -29.06 0.72 2.11
C ASP A 321 -28.09 1.93 2.16
N CYS A 322 -26.81 1.69 2.50
CA CYS A 322 -25.74 2.70 2.56
C CYS A 322 -24.67 2.55 1.46
N HIS A 323 -24.67 1.43 0.73
CA HIS A 323 -23.73 1.14 -0.34
C HIS A 323 -24.50 0.76 -1.62
N GLN A 324 -25.04 1.78 -2.28
CA GLN A 324 -25.96 1.61 -3.39
C GLN A 324 -25.20 1.44 -4.71
N PRO A 325 -25.48 0.40 -5.52
CA PRO A 325 -24.78 0.16 -6.78
C PRO A 325 -24.73 1.38 -7.70
N ALA A 326 -25.86 2.08 -7.87
CA ALA A 326 -25.99 3.29 -8.69
C ALA A 326 -25.04 4.45 -8.27
N HIS A 327 -24.51 4.40 -7.05
CA HIS A 327 -23.53 5.34 -6.50
C HIS A 327 -22.15 4.70 -6.32
N ALA A 328 -21.82 3.73 -7.18
CA ALA A 328 -20.61 2.90 -7.10
C ALA A 328 -20.41 2.26 -5.71
N PHE A 329 -21.51 1.77 -5.13
CA PHE A 329 -21.58 1.25 -3.77
C PHE A 329 -21.21 2.28 -2.70
N SER A 330 -21.58 3.54 -2.88
CA SER A 330 -21.58 4.59 -1.84
C SER A 330 -23.02 4.97 -1.43
N ASP A 331 -23.15 5.93 -0.53
CA ASP A 331 -24.42 6.50 -0.09
C ASP A 331 -24.59 7.88 -0.75
N PRO A 332 -25.73 8.24 -1.37
CA PRO A 332 -25.96 9.60 -1.84
C PRO A 332 -26.13 10.62 -0.70
N ARG A 333 -26.30 10.16 0.55
CA ARG A 333 -26.37 11.02 1.73
C ARG A 333 -24.96 11.47 2.14
N VAL A 334 -24.87 12.67 2.73
CA VAL A 334 -23.63 13.20 3.33
C VAL A 334 -23.08 12.21 4.36
N LEU A 335 -23.91 11.82 5.33
CA LEU A 335 -23.59 10.80 6.32
C LEU A 335 -24.68 9.72 6.27
N SER A 336 -24.25 8.46 6.30
CA SER A 336 -25.18 7.34 6.36
C SER A 336 -25.97 7.37 7.68
N LEU A 337 -27.24 6.94 7.63
CA LEU A 337 -28.08 6.82 8.82
C LEU A 337 -28.09 5.37 9.26
N GLY A 338 -27.82 5.11 10.54
CA GLY A 338 -27.99 3.79 11.14
C GLY A 338 -29.45 3.46 11.45
N ILE A 339 -29.68 2.27 12.02
CA ILE A 339 -31.04 1.79 12.35
C ILE A 339 -31.80 2.70 13.32
N ALA A 340 -31.09 3.45 14.16
CA ALA A 340 -31.67 4.43 15.08
C ALA A 340 -32.00 5.78 14.42
N GLY A 341 -31.81 5.92 13.10
CA GLY A 341 -31.96 7.18 12.36
C GLY A 341 -30.88 8.22 12.67
N LEU A 342 -29.83 7.83 13.40
CA LEU A 342 -28.71 8.70 13.74
C LEU A 342 -27.66 8.68 12.63
N PRO A 343 -27.05 9.84 12.30
CA PRO A 343 -25.97 9.87 11.32
C PRO A 343 -24.70 9.22 11.89
N GLY A 344 -23.97 8.53 11.00
CA GLY A 344 -22.61 8.10 11.25
C GLY A 344 -21.63 9.28 11.37
N THR A 345 -20.34 8.98 11.46
CA THR A 345 -19.30 10.00 11.63
C THR A 345 -18.55 10.34 10.35
N ARG A 346 -18.74 9.55 9.29
CA ARG A 346 -18.07 9.71 8.00
C ARG A 346 -19.02 9.36 6.86
N HIS A 347 -18.74 9.92 5.68
CA HIS A 347 -19.36 9.54 4.43
C HIS A 347 -19.02 8.08 4.09
N SER A 348 -19.98 7.36 3.51
CA SER A 348 -19.78 5.97 3.09
C SER A 348 -18.68 5.90 2.02
N MET A 349 -17.70 5.01 2.17
CA MET A 349 -16.72 4.84 1.08
C MET A 349 -17.35 4.00 -0.03
N PRO A 350 -17.07 4.32 -1.31
CA PRO A 350 -17.48 3.44 -2.39
C PRO A 350 -16.78 2.08 -2.30
N LEU A 351 -17.46 1.03 -2.77
CA LEU A 351 -16.99 -0.36 -2.70
C LEU A 351 -16.74 -0.95 -4.09
N PHE A 352 -15.59 -0.61 -4.66
CA PHE A 352 -15.05 -1.24 -5.87
C PHE A 352 -13.53 -1.34 -5.77
N ASN A 353 -12.93 -2.25 -6.53
CA ASN A 353 -11.48 -2.48 -6.58
C ASN A 353 -10.85 -2.68 -5.19
N LEU A 354 -11.61 -3.29 -4.27
CA LEU A 354 -11.16 -3.48 -2.89
C LEU A 354 -9.99 -4.45 -2.77
N ALA A 355 -9.82 -5.35 -3.76
CA ALA A 355 -8.74 -6.31 -3.81
C ALA A 355 -7.33 -5.69 -3.86
N TRP A 356 -7.20 -4.42 -4.25
CA TRP A 356 -5.93 -3.69 -4.31
C TRP A 356 -5.69 -2.76 -3.11
N SER A 357 -6.68 -2.61 -2.23
CA SER A 357 -6.56 -1.76 -1.04
C SER A 357 -5.83 -2.50 0.08
N PRO A 358 -4.73 -1.97 0.64
CA PRO A 358 -3.96 -2.67 1.68
C PRO A 358 -4.68 -2.70 3.05
N ASN A 359 -5.66 -1.81 3.25
CA ASN A 359 -6.51 -1.70 4.45
C ASN A 359 -7.82 -0.95 4.11
N TYR A 360 -8.77 -0.92 5.04
CA TYR A 360 -10.14 -0.44 4.86
C TYR A 360 -10.54 0.57 5.96
N ALA A 361 -11.70 1.20 5.78
CA ALA A 361 -12.10 2.48 6.39
C ALA A 361 -11.27 3.69 5.92
N TRP A 362 -11.82 4.88 6.14
CA TRP A 362 -11.16 6.16 5.84
C TRP A 362 -9.84 6.37 6.61
N ASP A 363 -9.69 5.79 7.80
CA ASP A 363 -8.47 5.88 8.62
C ASP A 363 -7.55 4.65 8.48
N GLY A 364 -7.89 3.69 7.61
CA GLY A 364 -7.13 2.46 7.41
C GLY A 364 -7.10 1.56 8.64
N SER A 365 -8.09 1.64 9.53
CA SER A 365 -8.16 0.87 10.79
C SER A 365 -8.45 -0.62 10.59
N GLN A 366 -9.09 -1.00 9.47
CA GLN A 366 -9.51 -2.38 9.24
C GLN A 366 -8.54 -3.08 8.28
N PRO A 367 -7.93 -4.22 8.66
CA PRO A 367 -6.92 -4.86 7.82
C PRO A 367 -7.53 -5.72 6.70
N ARG A 368 -8.76 -6.21 6.84
CA ARG A 368 -9.45 -7.04 5.82
C ARG A 368 -10.88 -6.54 5.59
N ILE A 369 -11.45 -6.85 4.41
CA ILE A 369 -12.84 -6.50 4.06
C ILE A 369 -13.81 -7.10 5.08
N ARG A 370 -13.59 -8.37 5.44
CA ARG A 370 -14.39 -9.08 6.45
C ARG A 370 -14.33 -8.46 7.85
N ASP A 371 -13.21 -7.82 8.24
CA ASP A 371 -13.13 -7.11 9.52
C ASP A 371 -13.96 -5.82 9.48
N GLN A 372 -13.87 -5.08 8.36
CA GLN A 372 -14.72 -3.91 8.09
C GLN A 372 -16.21 -4.26 8.09
N ALA A 373 -16.60 -5.38 7.48
CA ALA A 373 -17.99 -5.84 7.46
C ALA A 373 -18.52 -6.09 8.88
N LEU A 374 -17.75 -6.80 9.72
CA LEU A 374 -18.13 -7.04 11.11
C LEU A 374 -18.12 -5.75 11.96
N ALA A 375 -17.20 -4.82 11.69
CA ALA A 375 -17.16 -3.53 12.37
C ALA A 375 -18.42 -2.70 12.06
N ALA A 376 -18.84 -2.64 10.79
CA ALA A 376 -20.07 -1.98 10.36
C ALA A 376 -21.32 -2.61 11.01
N MET A 377 -21.37 -3.95 11.04
CA MET A 377 -22.46 -4.68 11.71
C MET A 377 -22.57 -4.29 13.19
N ARG A 378 -21.45 -4.18 13.91
CA ARG A 378 -21.42 -3.88 15.35
C ARG A 378 -21.65 -2.42 15.69
N ASN A 379 -21.36 -1.50 14.76
CA ASN A 379 -21.36 -0.07 15.06
C ASN A 379 -22.78 0.40 15.47
N PRO A 380 -22.96 0.99 16.66
CA PRO A 380 -24.27 1.47 17.12
C PRO A 380 -24.85 2.63 16.29
N LEU A 381 -24.02 3.32 15.50
CA LEU A 381 -24.45 4.36 14.56
C LEU A 381 -24.75 3.81 13.15
N GLU A 382 -24.60 2.51 12.94
CA GLU A 382 -24.88 1.82 11.68
C GLU A 382 -25.92 0.70 11.94
N MET A 383 -25.51 -0.56 11.86
CA MET A 383 -26.43 -1.70 11.92
C MET A 383 -26.72 -2.18 13.35
N HIS A 384 -25.94 -1.76 14.34
CA HIS A 384 -26.10 -2.05 15.78
C HIS A 384 -26.48 -3.51 16.09
N ALA A 385 -25.81 -4.46 15.44
CA ALA A 385 -26.06 -5.88 15.56
C ALA A 385 -24.95 -6.58 16.35
N ASP A 386 -25.30 -7.72 16.94
CA ASP A 386 -24.36 -8.72 17.40
C ASP A 386 -24.22 -9.79 16.29
N PRO A 387 -23.06 -9.86 15.58
CA PRO A 387 -22.89 -10.77 14.46
C PRO A 387 -23.13 -12.25 14.80
N ASP A 388 -22.92 -12.68 16.04
CA ASP A 388 -23.15 -14.07 16.44
C ASP A 388 -24.65 -14.34 16.60
N LYS A 389 -25.43 -13.38 17.11
CA LYS A 389 -26.90 -13.47 17.13
C LYS A 389 -27.50 -13.42 15.73
N VAL A 390 -26.91 -12.61 14.84
CA VAL A 390 -27.27 -12.62 13.42
C VAL A 390 -27.02 -13.99 12.82
N ALA A 391 -25.86 -14.61 13.07
CA ALA A 391 -25.56 -15.95 12.57
C ALA A 391 -26.56 -17.00 13.09
N VAL A 392 -26.97 -16.94 14.36
CA VAL A 392 -28.03 -17.82 14.92
C VAL A 392 -29.37 -17.59 14.20
N THR A 393 -29.73 -16.34 13.93
CA THR A 393 -30.96 -15.97 13.22
C THR A 393 -30.97 -16.51 11.79
N LEU A 394 -29.85 -16.37 11.08
CA LEU A 394 -29.66 -16.89 9.73
C LEU A 394 -29.63 -18.43 9.69
N ALA A 395 -29.08 -19.09 10.71
CA ALA A 395 -29.03 -20.55 10.80
C ALA A 395 -30.44 -21.19 10.88
N ALA A 396 -31.43 -20.47 11.42
CA ALA A 396 -32.81 -20.93 11.47
C ALA A 396 -33.50 -21.01 10.09
N ASP A 397 -32.93 -20.37 9.07
CA ASP A 397 -33.39 -20.44 7.68
C ASP A 397 -32.70 -21.61 6.95
N PRO A 398 -33.45 -22.66 6.55
CA PRO A 398 -32.85 -23.83 5.90
C PRO A 398 -32.15 -23.49 4.58
N ALA A 399 -32.65 -22.51 3.82
CA ALA A 399 -32.04 -22.10 2.55
C ALA A 399 -30.72 -21.37 2.79
N MET A 400 -30.65 -20.54 3.83
CA MET A 400 -29.43 -19.86 4.23
C MET A 400 -28.38 -20.86 4.75
N SER A 401 -28.78 -21.78 5.64
CA SER A 401 -27.90 -22.85 6.12
C SER A 401 -27.31 -23.69 4.98
N ALA A 402 -28.14 -24.06 3.99
CA ALA A 402 -27.67 -24.78 2.80
C ALA A 402 -26.70 -23.94 1.96
N ALA A 403 -26.92 -22.63 1.81
CA ALA A 403 -26.03 -21.74 1.07
C ALA A 403 -24.66 -21.60 1.76
N PHE A 404 -24.62 -21.46 3.09
CA PHE A 404 -23.37 -21.46 3.87
C PHE A 404 -22.63 -22.80 3.77
N GLU A 405 -23.35 -23.92 3.82
CA GLU A 405 -22.76 -25.24 3.67
C GLU A 405 -22.22 -25.48 2.25
N SER A 406 -22.86 -24.91 1.23
CA SER A 406 -22.38 -24.90 -0.16
C SER A 406 -21.10 -24.08 -0.32
N ALA A 407 -21.04 -22.90 0.30
CA ALA A 407 -19.91 -21.98 0.19
C ALA A 407 -18.67 -22.43 0.99
N PHE A 408 -18.86 -22.93 2.22
CA PHE A 408 -17.77 -23.19 3.16
C PHE A 408 -17.66 -24.62 3.65
N GLY A 409 -18.56 -25.51 3.21
CA GLY A 409 -18.66 -26.87 3.72
C GLY A 409 -19.40 -26.96 5.05
N PRO A 410 -19.40 -28.17 5.67
CA PRO A 410 -20.15 -28.42 6.90
C PRO A 410 -19.70 -27.53 8.07
N ALA A 411 -20.47 -27.56 9.15
CA ALA A 411 -20.15 -26.84 10.38
C ALA A 411 -18.69 -27.10 10.82
N PRO A 412 -17.91 -26.06 11.17
CA PRO A 412 -16.57 -26.24 11.68
C PRO A 412 -16.63 -26.98 13.02
N ALA A 413 -15.59 -27.76 13.34
CA ALA A 413 -15.47 -28.39 14.66
C ALA A 413 -15.47 -27.31 15.76
N ALA A 414 -16.06 -27.59 16.92
CA ALA A 414 -16.14 -26.63 18.03
C ALA A 414 -14.75 -26.10 18.48
N SER A 415 -13.68 -26.86 18.27
CA SER A 415 -12.29 -26.48 18.54
C SER A 415 -11.67 -25.50 17.52
N ALA A 416 -12.29 -25.32 16.35
CA ALA A 416 -11.86 -24.39 15.30
C ALA A 416 -12.49 -22.99 15.43
N ILE A 417 -13.51 -22.85 16.29
CA ILE A 417 -14.17 -21.59 16.63
C ILE A 417 -13.29 -20.90 17.69
N GLY A 418 -12.24 -20.23 17.23
CA GLY A 418 -11.15 -19.71 18.06
C GLY A 418 -11.58 -18.77 19.21
N HIS A 419 -10.68 -18.71 20.21
CA HIS A 419 -10.63 -18.00 21.51
C HIS A 419 -11.19 -16.57 21.68
N TRP A 420 -11.86 -15.94 20.70
CA TRP A 420 -12.40 -14.58 20.83
C TRP A 420 -13.45 -14.43 21.95
N SER A 421 -14.05 -15.55 22.39
CA SER A 421 -14.90 -15.65 23.59
C SER A 421 -14.25 -15.04 24.87
N LEU A 422 -12.91 -15.04 24.97
CA LEU A 422 -12.18 -14.53 26.14
C LEU A 422 -11.90 -13.02 26.12
N VAL A 423 -11.97 -12.34 24.97
CA VAL A 423 -11.65 -10.90 24.86
C VAL A 423 -12.91 -10.02 24.95
N ILE A 424 -14.09 -10.58 24.65
CA ILE A 424 -15.37 -9.89 24.81
C ILE A 424 -16.41 -10.74 25.55
N GLY A 425 -16.04 -11.52 26.56
CA GLY A 425 -17.01 -12.10 27.52
C GLY A 425 -18.20 -12.90 26.94
N HIS A 426 -18.12 -13.41 25.70
CA HIS A 426 -19.20 -14.17 25.07
C HIS A 426 -18.97 -15.66 25.28
N SER A 427 -19.62 -16.24 26.28
CA SER A 427 -19.77 -17.69 26.41
C SER A 427 -20.52 -18.24 25.19
N SER A 428 -19.97 -19.23 24.47
CA SER A 428 -20.74 -19.93 23.44
C SER A 428 -20.66 -21.45 23.60
N ALA A 429 -21.67 -21.98 24.29
CA ALA A 429 -22.14 -23.36 24.18
C ALA A 429 -23.13 -23.51 23.00
N ALA A 430 -22.87 -22.86 21.86
CA ALA A 430 -23.72 -22.98 20.68
C ALA A 430 -23.43 -24.30 19.93
N PRO A 431 -24.46 -25.02 19.44
CA PRO A 431 -24.25 -26.22 18.64
C PRO A 431 -23.50 -25.88 17.33
N PRO A 432 -22.73 -26.82 16.77
CA PRO A 432 -21.99 -26.59 15.53
C PRO A 432 -22.96 -26.24 14.38
N SER A 433 -22.72 -25.11 13.74
CA SER A 433 -23.52 -24.58 12.62
C SER A 433 -22.60 -24.22 11.44
N PRO A 434 -23.00 -24.47 10.17
CA PRO A 434 -22.26 -23.96 9.01
C PRO A 434 -22.36 -22.43 8.90
N VAL A 435 -23.35 -21.81 9.53
CA VAL A 435 -23.56 -20.36 9.61
C VAL A 435 -22.87 -19.82 10.86
N THR A 436 -21.80 -19.06 10.66
CA THR A 436 -21.03 -18.41 11.73
C THR A 436 -20.73 -16.96 11.34
N SER A 437 -20.54 -16.07 12.32
CA SER A 437 -20.18 -14.68 12.02
C SER A 437 -18.91 -14.53 11.17
N PRO A 438 -17.87 -15.37 11.31
CA PRO A 438 -16.70 -15.27 10.44
C PRO A 438 -16.95 -15.76 9.00
N ARG A 439 -17.75 -16.82 8.80
CA ARG A 439 -18.16 -17.27 7.45
C ARG A 439 -19.08 -16.25 6.77
N LEU A 440 -19.93 -15.56 7.54
CA LEU A 440 -20.77 -14.47 7.05
C LEU A 440 -19.91 -13.34 6.50
N ALA A 441 -18.93 -12.88 7.28
CA ALA A 441 -18.01 -11.83 6.88
C ALA A 441 -17.13 -12.24 5.68
N ALA A 442 -16.72 -13.51 5.62
CA ALA A 442 -15.97 -14.07 4.50
C ALA A 442 -16.78 -14.13 3.19
N ALA A 443 -18.08 -14.44 3.27
CA ALA A 443 -18.95 -14.41 2.11
C ALA A 443 -19.10 -12.98 1.57
N LEU A 444 -19.33 -12.00 2.46
CA LEU A 444 -19.35 -10.58 2.10
C LEU A 444 -18.02 -10.14 1.45
N GLU A 445 -16.88 -10.58 1.99
CA GLU A 445 -15.57 -10.33 1.37
C GLU A 445 -15.47 -10.93 -0.03
N GLN A 446 -15.88 -12.18 -0.25
CA GLN A 446 -15.87 -12.79 -1.57
C GLN A 446 -16.71 -11.98 -2.57
N PHE A 447 -17.93 -11.58 -2.22
CA PHE A 447 -18.76 -10.74 -3.08
C PHE A 447 -18.08 -9.40 -3.40
N LEU A 448 -17.54 -8.72 -2.39
CA LEU A 448 -16.90 -7.42 -2.53
C LEU A 448 -15.61 -7.48 -3.36
N LEU A 449 -14.86 -8.59 -3.32
CA LEU A 449 -13.72 -8.83 -4.21
C LEU A 449 -14.13 -8.93 -5.68
N THR A 450 -15.37 -9.33 -5.99
CA THR A 450 -15.86 -9.38 -7.38
C THR A 450 -16.26 -8.02 -7.95
N GLN A 451 -16.33 -6.98 -7.11
CA GLN A 451 -16.70 -5.63 -7.56
C GLN A 451 -15.49 -4.91 -8.16
N VAL A 452 -15.18 -5.21 -9.42
CA VAL A 452 -14.03 -4.66 -10.16
C VAL A 452 -14.47 -3.63 -11.20
N SER A 453 -13.95 -2.41 -11.08
CA SER A 453 -14.11 -1.28 -12.02
C SER A 453 -12.83 -1.07 -12.83
N ALA A 454 -12.92 -1.37 -14.13
CA ALA A 454 -11.78 -1.47 -15.05
C ALA A 454 -12.14 -1.23 -16.51
N ASP A 455 -13.38 -0.77 -16.77
CA ASP A 455 -13.89 -0.53 -18.12
C ASP A 455 -14.50 0.87 -18.27
N SER A 456 -13.85 1.86 -17.66
CA SER A 456 -14.18 3.26 -17.89
C SER A 456 -13.80 3.69 -19.31
N ARG A 457 -14.26 4.87 -19.73
CA ARG A 457 -13.84 5.47 -21.01
C ARG A 457 -12.33 5.65 -21.07
N PHE A 458 -11.71 6.04 -19.96
CA PHE A 458 -10.26 6.15 -19.84
C PHE A 458 -9.57 4.80 -20.04
N ASP A 459 -10.08 3.73 -19.41
CA ASP A 459 -9.51 2.38 -19.56
C ASP A 459 -9.58 1.89 -21.01
N ARG A 460 -10.73 2.09 -21.67
CA ARG A 460 -10.90 1.77 -23.10
C ARG A 460 -9.93 2.59 -23.97
N ALA A 461 -9.72 3.87 -23.64
CA ALA A 461 -8.77 4.71 -24.38
C ALA A 461 -7.33 4.23 -24.24
N LEU A 462 -6.90 3.81 -23.05
CA LEU A 462 -5.57 3.21 -22.83
C LEU A 462 -5.37 1.90 -23.63
N ARG A 463 -6.45 1.16 -23.87
CA ARG A 463 -6.43 -0.05 -24.71
C ARG A 463 -6.61 0.22 -26.21
N GLY A 464 -6.79 1.48 -26.62
CA GLY A 464 -7.07 1.86 -28.01
C GLY A 464 -8.47 1.47 -28.50
N GLU A 465 -9.40 1.20 -27.57
CA GLU A 465 -10.79 0.82 -27.85
C GLU A 465 -11.74 2.04 -27.89
N ALA A 466 -11.25 3.20 -27.44
CA ALA A 466 -11.95 4.48 -27.48
C ALA A 466 -10.95 5.62 -27.67
N GLU A 467 -11.44 6.81 -28.06
CA GLU A 467 -10.62 8.02 -28.11
C GLU A 467 -11.12 9.03 -27.10
N LEU A 468 -10.19 9.61 -26.33
CA LEU A 468 -10.46 10.78 -25.50
C LEU A 468 -10.61 12.01 -26.39
N THR A 469 -11.51 12.92 -26.02
CA THR A 469 -11.60 14.26 -26.61
C THR A 469 -10.35 15.06 -26.27
N GLU A 470 -10.07 16.13 -27.01
CA GLU A 470 -8.92 17.00 -26.71
C GLU A 470 -9.00 17.61 -25.30
N GLN A 471 -10.20 17.95 -24.83
CA GLN A 471 -10.41 18.44 -23.47
C GLN A 471 -10.14 17.37 -22.40
N GLU A 472 -10.52 16.12 -22.65
CA GLU A 472 -10.22 14.99 -21.75
C GLU A 472 -8.70 14.71 -21.70
N LYS A 473 -8.00 14.84 -22.84
CA LYS A 473 -6.54 14.71 -22.91
C LYS A 473 -5.83 15.85 -22.19
N GLU A 474 -6.29 17.08 -22.35
CA GLU A 474 -5.78 18.27 -21.65
C GLU A 474 -5.97 18.11 -20.13
N GLY A 475 -7.14 17.62 -19.70
CA GLY A 475 -7.41 17.32 -18.30
C GLY A 475 -6.48 16.26 -17.71
N PHE A 476 -6.22 15.18 -18.46
CA PHE A 476 -5.26 14.17 -18.04
C PHE A 476 -3.83 14.72 -17.97
N ALA A 477 -3.43 15.54 -18.94
CA ALA A 477 -2.12 16.18 -18.94
C ALA A 477 -1.95 17.10 -17.71
N LEU A 478 -2.96 17.92 -17.37
CA LEU A 478 -2.96 18.72 -16.16
C LEU A 478 -2.86 17.85 -14.90
N PHE A 479 -3.66 16.79 -14.82
CA PHE A 479 -3.67 15.86 -13.68
C PHE A 479 -2.29 15.21 -13.43
N ALA A 480 -1.61 14.81 -14.50
CA ALA A 480 -0.34 14.08 -14.48
C ALA A 480 0.93 14.96 -14.58
N THR A 481 0.77 16.28 -14.54
CA THR A 481 1.88 17.24 -14.62
C THR A 481 2.05 17.98 -13.30
N GLU A 482 3.31 18.25 -12.94
CA GLU A 482 3.66 19.06 -11.78
C GLU A 482 3.21 20.52 -11.92
N PHE A 483 2.91 21.12 -10.78
CA PHE A 483 2.89 22.58 -10.68
C PHE A 483 4.34 23.08 -10.48
N ASP A 484 4.99 23.55 -11.56
CA ASP A 484 6.36 24.08 -11.53
C ASP A 484 6.47 25.36 -12.41
N PRO A 485 5.96 26.50 -11.92
CA PRO A 485 6.00 27.77 -12.64
C PRO A 485 7.43 28.25 -12.92
N GLY A 486 8.41 27.90 -12.07
CA GLY A 486 9.82 28.24 -12.27
C GLY A 486 10.40 27.68 -13.57
N ARG A 487 9.83 26.57 -14.06
CA ARG A 487 10.18 25.95 -15.36
C ARG A 487 9.09 26.09 -16.42
N GLY A 488 8.07 26.91 -16.18
CA GLY A 488 6.96 27.13 -17.12
C GLY A 488 5.96 25.99 -17.21
N GLN A 489 5.92 25.08 -16.24
CA GLN A 489 4.91 24.02 -16.14
C GLN A 489 3.77 24.45 -15.22
N ARG A 490 2.53 24.22 -15.65
CA ARG A 490 1.33 24.60 -14.89
C ARG A 490 0.36 23.42 -14.80
N GLY A 491 0.80 22.32 -14.23
CA GLY A 491 -0.04 21.16 -13.93
C GLY A 491 -0.82 21.31 -12.62
N ALA A 492 -1.68 20.33 -12.36
CA ALA A 492 -2.53 20.26 -11.17
C ALA A 492 -1.99 19.32 -10.08
N ASP A 493 -0.87 18.63 -10.35
CA ASP A 493 -0.07 17.91 -9.34
C ASP A 493 -0.82 16.77 -8.61
N CYS A 494 -1.94 16.32 -9.16
CA CYS A 494 -2.87 15.39 -8.52
C CYS A 494 -2.28 13.96 -8.40
N PHE A 495 -1.45 13.58 -9.37
CA PHE A 495 -0.87 12.23 -9.48
C PHE A 495 0.03 11.82 -8.32
N HIS A 496 0.52 12.76 -7.51
CA HIS A 496 1.33 12.48 -6.32
C HIS A 496 0.60 11.63 -5.26
N CYS A 497 -0.73 11.79 -5.16
CA CYS A 497 -1.56 10.98 -4.27
C CYS A 497 -2.53 10.10 -5.08
N HIS A 498 -3.03 10.60 -6.20
CA HIS A 498 -3.95 9.87 -7.08
C HIS A 498 -3.24 9.30 -8.31
N GLY A 499 -2.12 8.61 -8.07
CA GLY A 499 -1.34 7.94 -9.11
C GLY A 499 -1.86 6.55 -9.45
N GLY A 500 -1.26 5.96 -10.48
CA GLY A 500 -1.43 4.55 -10.79
C GLY A 500 -2.75 4.15 -11.40
N PRO A 501 -2.83 2.90 -11.89
CA PRO A 501 -4.05 2.35 -12.47
C PRO A 501 -5.30 2.54 -11.59
N LEU A 502 -5.15 2.67 -10.27
CA LEU A 502 -6.24 2.82 -9.31
C LEU A 502 -6.51 4.27 -8.90
N PHE A 503 -5.74 5.25 -9.40
CA PHE A 503 -5.84 6.66 -9.03
C PHE A 503 -5.79 6.87 -7.51
N SER A 504 -4.86 6.18 -6.84
CA SER A 504 -4.68 6.18 -5.39
C SER A 504 -3.37 5.52 -4.99
N ASP A 505 -2.63 6.17 -4.09
CA ASP A 505 -1.48 5.61 -3.37
C ASP A 505 -1.88 4.82 -2.10
N TYR A 506 -3.16 4.89 -1.71
CA TYR A 506 -3.75 4.34 -0.48
C TYR A 506 -3.04 4.77 0.81
N GLN A 507 -2.25 5.84 0.77
CA GLN A 507 -1.53 6.34 1.93
C GLN A 507 -2.42 7.26 2.77
N PRO A 508 -2.19 7.35 4.09
CA PRO A 508 -2.84 8.35 4.92
C PRO A 508 -2.27 9.74 4.62
N LYS A 509 -3.12 10.67 4.19
CA LYS A 509 -2.77 12.03 3.79
C LYS A 509 -3.63 13.04 4.53
N HIS A 510 -3.03 14.18 4.90
CA HIS A 510 -3.79 15.36 5.33
C HIS A 510 -3.93 16.27 4.11
N ASN A 511 -5.15 16.40 3.56
CA ASN A 511 -5.40 17.16 2.33
C ASN A 511 -5.78 18.63 2.58
N GLY A 512 -5.68 19.09 3.83
CA GLY A 512 -5.89 20.50 4.18
C GLY A 512 -7.36 20.90 4.26
N LEU A 513 -8.29 19.98 4.56
CA LEU A 513 -9.69 20.34 4.76
C LEU A 513 -9.90 21.33 5.93
N ASP A 514 -9.15 21.15 7.02
CA ASP A 514 -9.25 21.96 8.23
C ASP A 514 -7.85 22.29 8.77
N LEU A 515 -7.69 23.45 9.42
CA LEU A 515 -6.46 23.78 10.17
C LEU A 515 -6.30 22.90 11.41
N VAL A 516 -7.43 22.57 12.03
CA VAL A 516 -7.53 21.68 13.20
C VAL A 516 -8.67 20.71 12.91
N SER A 517 -8.33 19.45 12.61
CA SER A 517 -9.34 18.46 12.29
C SER A 517 -10.21 18.12 13.50
N LYS A 518 -11.54 18.05 13.30
CA LYS A 518 -12.47 17.54 14.32
C LYS A 518 -12.38 16.02 14.41
N ASP A 519 -12.27 15.35 13.27
CA ASP A 519 -12.03 13.92 13.21
C ASP A 519 -10.53 13.64 13.10
N GLN A 520 -9.98 13.05 14.16
CA GLN A 520 -8.54 12.76 14.24
C GLN A 520 -8.08 11.67 13.25
N GLY A 521 -8.98 10.99 12.54
CA GLY A 521 -8.61 10.11 11.42
C GLY A 521 -7.62 9.02 11.85
N ARG A 522 -6.53 8.89 11.10
CA ARG A 522 -5.45 7.91 11.33
C ARG A 522 -4.84 7.97 12.74
N ALA A 523 -4.78 9.13 13.39
CA ALA A 523 -4.25 9.23 14.75
C ALA A 523 -5.06 8.41 15.78
N LYS A 524 -6.34 8.11 15.51
CA LYS A 524 -7.13 7.19 16.37
C LYS A 524 -6.64 5.74 16.29
N VAL A 525 -5.95 5.39 15.21
CA VAL A 525 -5.38 4.06 14.96
C VAL A 525 -3.95 3.97 15.48
N THR A 526 -3.14 5.00 15.22
CA THR A 526 -1.70 4.98 15.50
C THR A 526 -1.33 5.59 16.86
N GLY A 527 -2.18 6.45 17.41
CA GLY A 527 -1.87 7.27 18.58
C GLY A 527 -0.86 8.40 18.32
N ALA A 528 -0.37 8.54 17.08
CA ALA A 528 0.65 9.51 16.73
C ALA A 528 0.04 10.89 16.40
N PRO A 529 0.50 12.00 17.03
CA PRO A 529 -0.02 13.35 16.76
C PRO A 529 0.13 13.78 15.29
N ALA A 530 1.19 13.37 14.61
CA ALA A 530 1.40 13.72 13.20
C ALA A 530 0.37 13.09 12.25
N ASP A 531 -0.36 12.07 12.69
CA ASP A 531 -1.43 11.44 11.91
C ASP A 531 -2.81 12.08 12.13
N ALA A 532 -2.89 13.16 12.93
CA ALA A 532 -4.13 13.84 13.21
C ALA A 532 -4.79 14.38 11.93
N GLY A 533 -6.03 13.96 11.66
CA GLY A 533 -6.76 14.39 10.47
C GLY A 533 -6.25 13.82 9.15
N LYS A 534 -5.34 12.83 9.18
CA LYS A 534 -4.98 12.08 7.98
C LYS A 534 -6.03 11.01 7.67
N PHE A 535 -6.34 10.88 6.39
CA PHE A 535 -7.23 9.85 5.86
C PHE A 535 -6.59 9.17 4.66
N LYS A 536 -6.94 7.92 4.44
CA LYS A 536 -6.53 7.16 3.27
C LYS A 536 -6.96 7.90 2.00
N THR A 537 -6.03 8.08 1.06
CA THR A 537 -6.34 8.54 -0.28
C THR A 537 -7.34 7.57 -0.95
N PRO A 538 -8.54 8.00 -1.34
CA PRO A 538 -9.49 7.14 -2.05
C PRO A 538 -9.11 7.03 -3.54
N SER A 539 -9.52 5.93 -4.17
CA SER A 539 -9.48 5.81 -5.64
C SER A 539 -10.40 6.84 -6.29
N LEU A 540 -9.93 7.49 -7.36
CA LEU A 540 -10.77 8.38 -8.19
C LEU A 540 -11.56 7.65 -9.27
N ARG A 541 -11.46 6.32 -9.38
CA ARG A 541 -12.36 5.56 -10.26
C ARG A 541 -13.80 5.77 -9.82
N ASN A 542 -14.72 5.91 -10.77
CA ASN A 542 -16.13 6.21 -10.50
C ASN A 542 -16.40 7.46 -9.65
N VAL A 543 -15.44 8.39 -9.51
CA VAL A 543 -15.62 9.57 -8.62
C VAL A 543 -16.83 10.43 -9.02
N ALA A 544 -17.24 10.43 -10.28
CA ALA A 544 -18.44 11.14 -10.72
C ALA A 544 -19.76 10.54 -10.16
N LEU A 545 -19.74 9.29 -9.65
CA LEU A 545 -20.91 8.59 -9.12
C LEU A 545 -21.01 8.67 -7.58
N THR A 546 -19.95 9.09 -6.90
CA THR A 546 -19.78 8.95 -5.45
C THR A 546 -19.89 10.28 -4.71
N THR A 547 -20.76 11.17 -5.17
CA THR A 547 -21.09 12.40 -4.44
C THR A 547 -21.91 12.07 -3.17
N PRO A 548 -21.75 12.84 -2.06
CA PRO A 548 -20.78 13.92 -1.85
C PRO A 548 -19.35 13.46 -1.52
N TYR A 549 -18.41 14.40 -1.53
CA TYR A 549 -16.98 14.13 -1.48
C TYR A 549 -16.35 14.42 -0.11
N MET A 550 -15.16 13.85 0.07
CA MET A 550 -14.37 13.83 1.31
C MET A 550 -14.91 12.86 2.36
N HIS A 551 -14.13 12.63 3.41
CA HIS A 551 -14.50 11.72 4.50
C HIS A 551 -15.75 12.17 5.28
N ASP A 552 -16.16 13.42 5.17
CA ASP A 552 -17.32 14.01 5.84
C ASP A 552 -18.41 14.50 4.89
N GLY A 553 -18.26 14.27 3.58
CA GLY A 553 -19.26 14.63 2.57
C GLY A 553 -19.49 16.14 2.41
N ARG A 554 -18.54 17.00 2.81
CA ARG A 554 -18.77 18.46 2.83
C ARG A 554 -18.91 19.09 1.44
N PHE A 555 -18.33 18.49 0.41
CA PHE A 555 -18.41 18.99 -0.97
C PHE A 555 -19.44 18.20 -1.77
N LYS A 556 -20.32 18.90 -2.48
CA LYS A 556 -21.42 18.32 -3.27
C LYS A 556 -21.04 18.05 -4.72
N THR A 557 -20.02 18.74 -5.22
CA THR A 557 -19.62 18.73 -6.64
C THR A 557 -18.11 18.53 -6.79
N LEU A 558 -17.69 17.98 -7.93
CA LEU A 558 -16.26 17.84 -8.25
C LEU A 558 -15.61 19.21 -8.43
N GLU A 559 -16.37 20.23 -8.84
CA GLU A 559 -15.94 21.61 -8.95
C GLU A 559 -15.57 22.19 -7.59
N GLU A 560 -16.33 21.90 -6.53
CA GLU A 560 -15.96 22.27 -5.16
C GLU A 560 -14.68 21.55 -4.69
N VAL A 561 -14.50 20.29 -5.09
CA VAL A 561 -13.25 19.55 -4.83
C VAL A 561 -12.06 20.19 -5.56
N ILE A 562 -12.20 20.50 -6.84
CA ILE A 562 -11.15 21.16 -7.63
C ILE A 562 -10.85 22.55 -7.04
N ALA A 563 -11.87 23.30 -6.63
CA ALA A 563 -11.70 24.60 -5.97
C ALA A 563 -10.93 24.48 -4.64
N HIS A 564 -11.19 23.42 -3.85
CA HIS A 564 -10.44 23.14 -2.63
C HIS A 564 -8.94 23.01 -2.91
N TYR A 565 -8.55 22.19 -3.88
CA TYR A 565 -7.13 22.00 -4.22
C TYR A 565 -6.51 23.20 -4.94
N ASP A 566 -7.31 24.00 -5.64
CA ASP A 566 -6.84 25.20 -6.33
C ASP A 566 -6.54 26.36 -5.37
N HIS A 567 -7.32 26.56 -4.29
CA HIS A 567 -7.12 27.68 -3.36
C HIS A 567 -7.67 27.48 -1.93
N GLY A 568 -8.32 26.36 -1.62
CA GLY A 568 -8.98 26.09 -0.32
C GLY A 568 -8.13 25.32 0.70
N VAL A 569 -6.91 24.90 0.35
CA VAL A 569 -6.06 24.06 1.21
C VAL A 569 -5.63 24.80 2.48
N ALA A 570 -6.13 24.34 3.63
CA ALA A 570 -5.70 24.78 4.94
C ALA A 570 -4.29 24.25 5.27
N ARG A 571 -3.39 25.14 5.66
CA ARG A 571 -1.98 24.83 5.96
C ARG A 571 -1.75 24.37 7.40
N ALA A 572 -2.37 23.24 7.76
CA ALA A 572 -2.11 22.57 9.04
C ALA A 572 -0.62 22.18 9.18
N PRO A 573 -0.08 22.07 10.42
CA PRO A 573 1.33 21.69 10.63
C PRO A 573 1.73 20.38 9.92
N ASN A 574 0.83 19.39 9.93
CA ASN A 574 1.00 18.09 9.31
C ASN A 574 0.34 17.95 7.92
N LEU A 575 0.05 19.07 7.23
CA LEU A 575 -0.35 19.06 5.81
C LEU A 575 0.66 18.26 4.98
N ASP A 576 0.17 17.46 4.02
CA ASP A 576 1.03 16.68 3.14
C ASP A 576 2.06 17.58 2.42
N PRO A 577 3.36 17.22 2.40
CA PRO A 577 4.40 18.02 1.75
C PRO A 577 4.13 18.36 0.29
N ASN A 578 3.47 17.47 -0.48
CA ASN A 578 3.16 17.71 -1.88
C ASN A 578 2.06 18.76 -2.10
N LEU A 579 1.21 19.02 -1.09
CA LEU A 579 0.29 20.17 -1.10
C LEU A 579 0.94 21.40 -0.49
N ALA A 580 1.73 21.21 0.57
CA ALA A 580 2.31 22.32 1.30
C ALA A 580 3.45 23.03 0.53
N LYS A 581 4.01 22.40 -0.50
CA LYS A 581 5.00 23.01 -1.41
C LYS A 581 4.39 24.11 -2.29
N HIS A 582 3.10 24.02 -2.63
CA HIS A 582 2.45 25.00 -3.50
C HIS A 582 2.43 26.41 -2.89
N PRO A 583 2.19 27.46 -3.67
CA PRO A 583 2.02 28.82 -3.15
C PRO A 583 0.79 28.95 -2.22
N PRO A 584 0.77 29.91 -1.27
CA PRO A 584 -0.40 30.15 -0.41
C PRO A 584 -1.68 30.50 -1.17
N GLU A 585 -1.55 31.16 -2.31
CA GLU A 585 -2.62 31.48 -3.25
C GLU A 585 -3.12 30.26 -4.05
N GLY A 586 -2.40 29.13 -3.95
CA GLY A 586 -2.71 27.85 -4.58
C GLY A 586 -2.23 27.75 -6.04
N LEU A 587 -2.92 26.97 -6.85
CA LEU A 587 -2.45 26.54 -8.17
C LEU A 587 -2.76 27.54 -9.29
N SER A 588 -3.68 28.48 -9.05
CA SER A 588 -4.11 29.48 -10.04
C SER A 588 -4.63 28.85 -11.35
N LEU A 589 -5.40 27.76 -11.24
CA LEU A 589 -6.01 27.08 -12.38
C LEU A 589 -7.05 27.98 -13.06
N THR A 590 -6.96 28.10 -14.38
CA THR A 590 -7.93 28.85 -15.18
C THR A 590 -9.28 28.12 -15.25
N ALA A 591 -10.33 28.81 -15.70
CA ALA A 591 -11.62 28.15 -15.92
C ALA A 591 -11.53 27.02 -16.95
N ALA A 592 -10.67 27.14 -17.96
CA ALA A 592 -10.41 26.09 -18.93
C ALA A 592 -9.74 24.88 -18.28
N ASP A 593 -8.70 25.11 -17.45
CA ASP A 593 -8.00 24.02 -16.73
C ASP A 593 -8.96 23.23 -15.83
N LYS A 594 -9.80 23.93 -15.07
CA LYS A 594 -10.80 23.31 -14.20
C LYS A 594 -11.82 22.49 -15.00
N SER A 595 -12.29 23.02 -16.13
CA SER A 595 -13.22 22.30 -17.00
C SER A 595 -12.56 21.07 -17.66
N ALA A 596 -11.28 21.15 -18.02
CA ALA A 596 -10.53 20.04 -18.59
C ALA A 596 -10.30 18.93 -17.55
N LEU A 597 -9.88 19.29 -16.33
CA LEU A 597 -9.76 18.34 -15.22
C LEU A 597 -11.09 17.64 -14.92
N LEU A 598 -12.20 18.39 -14.88
CA LEU A 598 -13.52 17.83 -14.68
C LEU A 598 -13.87 16.83 -15.80
N ALA A 599 -13.67 17.19 -17.07
CA ALA A 599 -13.90 16.31 -18.20
C ALA A 599 -13.08 15.01 -18.08
N PHE A 600 -11.81 15.12 -17.70
CA PHE A 600 -10.95 13.95 -17.42
C PHE A 600 -11.50 13.08 -16.29
N LEU A 601 -11.87 13.64 -15.13
CA LEU A 601 -12.40 12.87 -14.00
C LEU A 601 -13.67 12.10 -14.36
N HIS A 602 -14.54 12.67 -15.22
CA HIS A 602 -15.72 11.96 -15.72
C HIS A 602 -15.36 10.71 -16.55
N THR A 603 -14.22 10.71 -17.24
CA THR A 603 -13.77 9.55 -18.02
C THR A 603 -13.42 8.33 -17.17
N LEU A 604 -13.24 8.50 -15.87
CA LEU A 604 -12.93 7.45 -14.89
C LEU A 604 -14.19 6.67 -14.43
N THR A 605 -15.36 7.01 -14.99
CA THR A 605 -16.63 6.35 -14.67
C THR A 605 -16.78 5.06 -15.48
N ASP A 606 -16.98 3.95 -14.77
CA ASP A 606 -17.37 2.67 -15.34
C ASP A 606 -18.89 2.55 -15.29
N GLU A 607 -19.54 2.78 -16.43
CA GLU A 607 -21.01 2.84 -16.57
C GLU A 607 -21.71 1.57 -16.05
N ARG A 608 -21.01 0.43 -16.01
CA ARG A 608 -21.54 -0.82 -15.44
C ARG A 608 -21.83 -0.70 -13.95
N PHE A 609 -21.25 0.25 -13.22
CA PHE A 609 -21.62 0.50 -11.82
C PHE A 609 -22.85 1.39 -11.72
N ALA A 610 -23.05 2.32 -12.67
CA ALA A 610 -24.24 3.16 -12.71
C ALA A 610 -25.51 2.40 -13.16
N SER A 611 -25.36 1.41 -14.05
CA SER A 611 -26.49 0.76 -14.73
C SER A 611 -26.88 -0.63 -14.22
N ASP A 612 -26.09 -1.22 -13.32
CA ASP A 612 -26.20 -2.66 -13.02
C ASP A 612 -26.94 -2.94 -11.72
N ALA A 613 -28.01 -3.73 -11.83
CA ALA A 613 -28.72 -4.30 -10.71
C ALA A 613 -28.07 -5.65 -10.34
N ARG A 614 -26.84 -5.61 -9.82
CA ARG A 614 -26.13 -6.82 -9.35
C ARG A 614 -26.70 -7.35 -8.04
#